data_AF-A0A8T7ENG1-F1
#
_entry.id   AF-A0A8T7ENG1-F1
#
_cell.length_a   1.000
_cell.length_b   1.000
_cell.length_c   1.000
_cell.angle_alpha   90.00
_cell.angle_beta   90.00
_cell.angle_gamma   90.00
#
_symmetry.space_group_name_H-M   'P 1'
#
loop_
_entity.id
_entity.type
_entity.pdbx_description
1 polymer ?
#
loop_
_entity_poly.entity_id
_entity_poly.type
_entity_poly.pdbx_seq_one_letter_code
_entity_poly.pdbx_strand_id
1 'polypeptide(L)' 'MTEAGQREARIRLRGHRIAEAFLVNVMGFGWETIFDEAQRMCTGLTPALLDACTRWPDSRSSARTVSRF' A
#
# COMPACT_ATOMS: atom_id res chain seq x y z
N MET A 1 -10.61 -12.57 19.82
CA MET A 1 -10.86 -11.36 19.01
C MET A 1 -12.32 -11.35 18.63
N THR A 2 -13.02 -10.23 18.80
CA THR A 2 -14.43 -10.12 18.38
C THR A 2 -14.53 -10.06 16.85
N GLU A 3 -15.66 -10.45 16.26
CA GLU A 3 -15.87 -10.36 14.81
C GLU A 3 -15.68 -8.92 14.29
N ALA A 4 -16.11 -7.94 15.08
CA ALA A 4 -15.86 -6.52 14.81
C ALA A 4 -14.36 -6.20 14.72
N GLY A 5 -13.55 -6.70 15.68
CA GLY A 5 -12.10 -6.50 15.66
C GLY A 5 -11.41 -7.13 14.45
N GLN A 6 -11.89 -8.31 13.99
CA GLN A 6 -11.35 -8.96 12.79
C GLN A 6 -11.70 -8.22 11.51
N ARG A 7 -12.89 -7.59 11.45
CA ARG A 7 -13.30 -6.77 10.31
C ARG A 7 -12.44 -5.51 10.19
N GLU A 8 -12.26 -4.79 11.29
CA GLU A 8 -11.44 -3.58 11.33
C GLU A 8 -9.97 -3.87 11.01
N ALA A 9 -9.42 -4.96 11.55
CA ALA A 9 -8.05 -5.40 11.24
C ALA A 9 -7.87 -5.70 9.73
N ARG A 10 -8.86 -6.32 9.09
CA ARG A 10 -8.82 -6.61 7.65
C ARG A 10 -8.87 -5.35 6.79
N ILE A 11 -9.71 -4.38 7.16
CA ILE A 11 -9.80 -3.09 6.45
C ILE A 11 -8.47 -2.36 6.54
N ARG A 12 -7.89 -2.29 7.75
CA ARG A 12 -6.59 -1.68 8.01
C ARG A 12 -5.47 -2.33 7.18
N LEU A 13 -5.42 -3.67 7.17
CA LEU A 13 -4.41 -4.43 6.44
C LEU A 13 -4.52 -4.23 4.92
N ARG A 14 -5.75 -4.16 4.39
CA ARG A 14 -5.99 -3.88 2.97
C ARG A 14 -5.47 -2.50 2.59
N GLY A 15 -5.77 -1.47 3.38
CA GLY A 15 -5.27 -0.11 3.14
C GLY A 15 -3.75 -0.02 3.18
N HIS A 16 -3.13 -0.72 4.14
CA HIS A 16 -1.67 -0.76 4.26
C HIS A 16 -1.00 -1.36 3.02
N ARG A 17 -1.49 -2.50 2.51
CA ARG A 17 -0.94 -3.14 1.29
C ARG A 17 -1.10 -2.30 0.03
N ILE A 18 -2.22 -1.58 -0.10
CA ILE A 18 -2.45 -0.67 -1.23
C ILE A 18 -1.49 0.52 -1.15
N ALA A 19 -1.27 1.07 0.04
CA ALA A 19 -0.31 2.16 0.26
C ALA A 19 1.14 1.72 -0.04
N GLU A 20 1.54 0.53 0.43
CA GLU A 20 2.86 -0.05 0.15
C GLU A 20 3.07 -0.25 -1.36
N ALA A 21 2.11 -0.87 -2.06
CA ALA A 21 2.18 -1.05 -3.49
C ALA A 21 2.24 0.28 -4.25
N PHE A 22 1.53 1.31 -3.80
CA PHE A 22 1.61 2.64 -4.38
C PHE A 22 2.99 3.29 -4.16
N LEU A 23 3.51 3.22 -2.94
CA LEU A 23 4.80 3.79 -2.56
C LEU A 23 5.97 3.13 -3.32
N VAL A 24 5.93 1.80 -3.50
CA VAL A 24 6.96 1.08 -4.27
C VAL A 24 6.82 1.39 -5.76
N ASN A 25 5.64 1.17 -6.33
CA ASN A 25 5.49 1.13 -7.78
C ASN A 25 5.35 2.51 -8.43
N VAL A 26 4.80 3.49 -7.71
CA VAL A 26 4.57 4.84 -8.24
C VAL A 26 5.65 5.80 -7.77
N MET A 27 6.01 5.76 -6.48
CA MET A 27 6.95 6.72 -5.89
C MET A 27 8.40 6.21 -5.84
N GLY A 28 8.64 4.92 -6.14
CA GLY A 28 9.98 4.35 -6.18
C GLY A 28 10.67 4.27 -4.82
N PHE A 29 9.90 4.20 -3.73
CA PHE A 29 10.46 4.09 -2.38
C PHE A 29 11.15 2.74 -2.16
N GLY A 30 12.25 2.76 -1.41
CA GLY A 30 12.94 1.55 -0.96
C GLY A 30 12.17 0.82 0.14
N TRP A 31 12.27 -0.51 0.14
CA TRP A 31 11.54 -1.40 1.05
C TRP A 31 11.84 -1.18 2.54
N GLU A 32 13.03 -0.67 2.88
CA GLU A 32 13.45 -0.55 4.28
C GLU A 32 12.68 0.51 5.08
N THR A 33 12.14 1.53 4.41
CA THR A 33 11.41 2.64 5.08
C THR A 33 9.92 2.61 4.78
N ILE A 34 9.48 1.69 3.90
CA ILE A 34 8.14 1.74 3.34
C ILE A 34 7.05 1.30 4.30
N PHE A 35 7.38 0.42 5.25
CA PHE A 35 6.39 -0.11 6.18
C PHE A 35 5.80 0.99 7.07
N ASP A 36 6.66 1.81 7.68
CA ASP A 36 6.20 2.90 8.54
C ASP A 36 5.49 3.99 7.74
N GLU A 37 5.96 4.28 6.53
CA GLU A 37 5.34 5.30 5.68
C GLU A 37 4.00 4.84 5.12
N ALA A 38 3.88 3.57 4.72
CA ALA A 38 2.61 2.95 4.34
C ALA A 38 1.62 2.92 5.51
N GLN A 39 2.10 2.72 6.75
CA GLN A 39 1.27 2.80 7.95
C GLN A 39 0.76 4.22 8.23
N ARG A 40 1.60 5.24 8.08
CA ARG A 40 1.21 6.64 8.22
C ARG A 40 0.20 7.03 7.14
N MET A 41 0.51 6.70 5.90
CA MET A 41 -0.33 6.96 4.74
C MET A 41 -1.70 6.27 4.89
N CYS A 42 -1.75 4.99 5.26
CA CYS A 42 -3.02 4.26 5.39
C CYS A 42 -3.93 4.78 6.50
N THR A 43 -3.41 5.59 7.43
CA THR A 43 -4.20 6.26 8.46
C THR A 43 -4.88 7.52 7.94
N GLY A 44 -4.28 8.19 6.94
CA GLY A 44 -4.85 9.37 6.27
C GLY A 44 -5.62 9.07 4.99
N LEU A 45 -5.57 7.83 4.48
CA LEU A 45 -6.26 7.46 3.24
C LEU A 45 -7.77 7.37 3.43
N THR A 46 -8.50 8.20 2.69
CA THR A 46 -9.95 8.08 2.55
C THR A 46 -10.32 6.97 1.55
N PRO A 47 -11.55 6.42 1.58
CA PRO A 47 -12.00 5.43 0.60
C PRO A 47 -11.82 5.89 -0.86
N ALA A 48 -12.07 7.17 -1.14
CA ALA A 48 -11.88 7.74 -2.48
C ALA A 48 -10.41 7.71 -2.95
N LEU A 49 -9.46 7.95 -2.03
CA LEU A 49 -8.03 7.85 -2.33
C LEU A 49 -7.59 6.39 -2.50
N LEU A 50 -8.13 5.46 -1.71
CA LEU A 50 -7.88 4.02 -1.90
C LEU A 50 -8.34 3.56 -3.28
N ASP A 51 -9.55 3.97 -3.69
CA ASP A 51 -10.07 3.63 -5.01
C ASP A 51 -9.21 4.25 -6.12
N ALA A 52 -8.76 5.50 -5.95
CA ALA A 52 -7.82 6.13 -6.87
C ALA A 52 -6.49 5.38 -6.99
N CYS A 53 -5.90 4.92 -5.88
CA CYS A 53 -4.69 4.09 -5.89
C CYS A 53 -4.91 2.75 -6.62
N THR A 54 -6.07 2.11 -6.44
CA THR A 54 -6.39 0.85 -7.14
C THR A 54 -6.69 1.03 -8.62
N ARG A 55 -7.13 2.21 -9.03
CA ARG A 55 -7.45 2.55 -10.42
C ARG A 55 -6.20 2.78 -11.27
N TRP A 56 -5.04 3.01 -10.65
CA TRP A 56 -3.83 3.36 -11.36
C TRP A 56 -3.44 2.26 -12.39
N PRO A 57 -3.37 2.58 -13.68
CA PRO A 57 -2.98 1.62 -14.72
C PRO A 57 -1.48 1.37 -14.66
N ASP A 58 -1.14 0.10 -14.51
CA ASP A 58 0.22 -0.47 -14.50
C ASP A 58 1.02 -0.02 -15.73
N SER A 59 1.82 1.04 -15.58
CA SER A 59 2.90 1.37 -16.51
C SER A 59 4.09 0.44 -16.21
N ARG A 60 3.98 -0.80 -16.68
CA ARG A 60 5.04 -1.82 -16.67
C ARG A 60 6.29 -1.32 -17.36
N SER A 61 7.14 -0.51 -16.72
CA SER A 61 8.46 -0.22 -17.31
C SER A 61 9.59 0.25 -16.38
N SER A 62 9.44 0.29 -15.04
CA SER A 62 10.57 0.72 -14.19
C SER A 62 10.80 -0.09 -12.90
N ALA A 63 10.49 -1.38 -12.89
CA ALA A 63 10.85 -2.27 -11.77
C ALA A 63 11.56 -3.55 -12.22
N ARG A 64 12.31 -3.50 -13.33
CA ARG A 64 13.26 -4.57 -13.69
C ARG A 64 14.59 -4.36 -12.95
N THR A 65 14.53 -4.31 -11.62
CA THR A 65 15.61 -4.34 -10.61
C THR A 65 14.82 -4.30 -9.30
N VAL A 66 14.46 -5.41 -8.66
CA VAL A 66 15.35 -6.17 -7.78
C VAL A 66 14.90 -7.64 -7.80
N SER A 67 15.63 -8.44 -8.56
CA SER A 67 15.78 -9.88 -8.35
C SER A 67 17.12 -10.06 -7.65
N ARG A 68 17.16 -10.87 -6.58
CA ARG A 68 18.26 -11.06 -5.60
C ARG A 68 18.33 -9.91 -4.61
N PHE A 69 18.06 -10.10 -3.33
CA PHE A 69 18.50 -11.17 -2.42
C PHE A 69 17.37 -11.63 -1.50
#